data_AF-A0A847N7E8-F1
#
_entry.id   AF-A0A847N7E8-F1
#
_cell.length_a   1.000
_cell.length_b   1.000
_cell.length_c   1.000
_cell.angle_alpha   90.00
_cell.angle_beta   90.00
_cell.angle_gamma   90.00
#
_symmetry.space_group_name_H-M   'P 1'
#
loop_
_entity.id
_entity.type
_entity.pdbx_description
1 polymer ?
#
loop_
_entity_poly.entity_id
_entity_poly.type
_entity_poly.pdbx_seq_one_letter_code
_entity_poly.pdbx_strand_id
1 'polypeptide(L)'
;LVEAQASGLPCVISDTISNQTTITDLVNPISLNTPPKDWAKKVLEVSNLSTRENTSDAVVKSGFDIKNTAKELEEFYLKIRK
;
A
#
# COMPACT_ATOMS: atom_id res chain seq x y z
N LEU A 1 5.94 1.41 -2.30
CA LEU A 1 4.72 1.68 -1.50
C LEU A 1 4.10 0.38 -0.96
N VAL A 2 3.77 -0.60 -1.82
CA VAL A 2 3.21 -1.91 -1.42
C VAL A 2 4.08 -2.60 -0.36
N GLU A 3 5.40 -2.67 -0.57
CA GLU A 3 6.36 -3.30 0.36
C GLU A 3 6.36 -2.67 1.75
N ALA A 4 6.25 -1.33 1.82
CA ALA A 4 6.22 -0.60 3.08
C ALA A 4 4.93 -0.91 3.85
N GLN A 5 3.78 -0.90 3.17
CA GLN A 5 2.50 -1.30 3.74
C GLN A 5 2.50 -2.76 4.19
N ALA A 6 3.07 -3.67 3.39
CA ALA A 6 3.21 -5.09 3.73
C ALA A 6 4.10 -5.33 4.97
N SER A 7 4.95 -4.35 5.31
CA SER A 7 5.79 -4.35 6.51
C SER A 7 5.12 -3.69 7.72
N GLY A 8 3.82 -3.35 7.62
CA GLY A 8 3.07 -2.66 8.65
C GLY A 8 3.54 -1.22 8.90
N LEU A 9 4.13 -0.55 7.90
CA LEU A 9 4.64 0.82 8.04
C LEU A 9 3.58 1.87 7.68
N PRO A 10 3.43 2.94 8.48
CA PRO A 10 2.70 4.12 8.05
C PRO A 10 3.39 4.78 6.86
N CYS A 11 2.60 5.16 5.86
CA CYS A 11 3.08 5.73 4.61
C CYS A 11 2.44 7.10 4.40
N VAL A 12 3.22 8.18 4.50
CA VAL A 12 2.78 9.51 4.05
C VAL A 12 3.10 9.64 2.57
N ILE A 13 2.08 9.85 1.75
CA ILE A 13 2.21 9.83 0.28
C ILE A 13 1.50 11.01 -0.37
N SER A 14 1.73 11.22 -1.67
CA SER A 14 0.95 12.19 -2.44
C SER A 14 -0.46 11.68 -2.71
N ASP A 15 -1.45 12.58 -2.64
CA ASP A 15 -2.85 12.35 -3.03
C ASP A 15 -3.06 12.07 -4.53
N THR A 16 -2.03 12.25 -5.37
CA THR A 16 -2.09 11.90 -6.79
C THR A 16 -1.78 10.42 -7.07
N ILE A 17 -1.32 9.67 -6.06
CA ILE A 17 -1.09 8.22 -6.20
C ILE A 17 -2.43 7.49 -6.25
N SER A 18 -2.56 6.53 -7.17
CA SER A 18 -3.78 5.75 -7.34
C SER A 18 -4.18 5.00 -6.06
N ASN A 19 -5.45 5.13 -5.69
CA ASN A 19 -6.08 4.39 -4.58
C ASN A 19 -6.01 2.87 -4.76
N GLN A 20 -5.73 2.36 -5.97
CA GLN A 20 -5.48 0.92 -6.19
C GLN A 20 -4.27 0.40 -5.41
N THR A 21 -3.35 1.29 -5.01
CA THR A 21 -2.16 0.92 -4.23
C THR A 21 -2.34 1.11 -2.73
N THR A 22 -3.52 1.54 -2.28
CA THR A 22 -3.89 1.68 -0.87
C THR A 22 -4.38 0.33 -0.35
N ILE A 23 -3.52 -0.36 0.40
CA ILE A 23 -3.75 -1.72 0.90
C ILE A 23 -4.15 -1.70 2.37
N THR A 24 -3.62 -0.76 3.15
CA THR A 24 -3.86 -0.66 4.59
C THR A 24 -4.33 0.75 4.97
N ASP A 25 -4.97 0.85 6.13
CA ASP A 25 -5.41 2.13 6.71
C ASP A 25 -4.24 2.98 7.25
N LEU A 26 -3.00 2.50 7.10
CA LEU A 26 -1.78 3.20 7.51
C LEU A 26 -1.28 4.18 6.43
N VAL A 27 -1.97 4.28 5.30
CA VAL A 27 -1.66 5.25 4.22
C VAL A 27 -2.29 6.60 4.52
N ASN A 28 -1.46 7.65 4.45
CA ASN A 28 -1.81 9.03 4.75
C ASN A 28 -1.53 9.89 3.50
N PRO A 29 -2.48 10.03 2.57
CA PRO A 29 -2.30 10.86 1.40
C PRO A 29 -2.35 12.36 1.75
N ILE A 30 -1.46 13.16 1.13
CA ILE A 30 -1.36 14.61 1.29
C ILE A 30 -1.25 15.26 -0.09
N SER A 31 -1.91 16.41 -0.27
CA SER A 31 -1.80 17.18 -1.50
C SER A 31 -0.40 17.73 -1.76
N LEU A 32 0.03 17.69 -3.03
CA LEU A 32 1.27 18.35 -3.45
C LEU A 32 1.22 19.88 -3.29
N ASN A 33 0.00 20.45 -3.20
CA ASN A 33 -0.20 21.87 -2.93
C ASN A 33 -0.12 22.21 -1.43
N THR A 34 -0.07 21.20 -0.56
CA THR A 34 0.06 21.39 0.88
C THR A 34 1.48 21.87 1.23
N PRO A 35 1.64 22.90 2.10
CA PRO A 35 2.95 23.39 2.48
C PRO A 35 3.88 22.29 3.06
N PRO A 36 5.20 22.33 2.79
CA PRO A 36 6.15 21.34 3.32
C PRO A 36 6.12 21.20 4.86
N LYS A 37 5.76 22.27 5.57
CA LYS A 37 5.61 22.25 7.03
C LYS A 37 4.52 21.27 7.50
N ASP A 38 3.43 21.16 6.77
CA ASP A 38 2.32 20.28 7.12
C ASP A 38 2.63 18.81 6.76
N TRP A 39 3.40 18.58 5.69
CA TRP A 39 4.01 17.28 5.41
C TRP A 39 4.90 16.82 6.57
N ALA A 40 5.82 17.68 7.02
CA ALA A 40 6.70 17.37 8.15
C ALA A 40 5.91 17.08 9.43
N LYS A 41 4.87 17.89 9.72
CA LYS A 41 3.97 17.67 10.85
C LYS A 41 3.31 16.30 10.77
N LYS A 42 2.76 15.92 9.61
CA LYS A 42 2.08 14.63 9.45
C LYS A 42 3.04 13.45 9.58
N VAL A 43 4.25 13.56 9.03
CA VAL A 43 5.29 12.51 9.17
C VAL A 43 5.63 12.27 10.65
N LEU A 44 5.82 13.35 11.42
CA LEU A 44 6.11 13.25 12.86
C LEU A 44 4.92 12.71 13.67
N GLU A 45 3.70 13.06 13.27
CA GLU A 45 2.47 12.54 13.89
C GLU A 45 2.37 11.02 13.71
N VAL A 46 2.53 10.52 12.48
CA VAL A 46 2.38 9.09 12.20
C VAL A 46 3.55 8.25 12.68
N SER A 47 4.75 8.83 12.80
CA SER A 47 5.92 8.11 13.32
C SER A 47 5.77 7.72 14.79
N ASN A 48 4.93 8.43 15.55
CA ASN A 48 4.72 8.18 16.98
C ASN A 48 3.66 7.09 17.26
N LEU A 49 2.94 6.61 16.25
CA LEU A 49 1.84 5.63 16.39
C LEU A 49 2.29 4.18 16.16
N SER A 50 3.59 3.90 16.33
CA SER A 50 4.30 2.82 15.65
C SER A 50 4.21 1.44 16.31
N THR A 51 3.01 0.89 16.50
CA THR A 51 2.88 -0.57 16.64
C THR A 51 2.71 -1.15 15.24
N ARG A 52 3.67 -1.98 14.80
CA ARG A 52 3.53 -2.69 13.52
C ARG A 52 2.45 -3.75 13.66
N GLU A 53 1.42 -3.64 12.85
CA GLU A 53 0.37 -4.64 12.76
C GLU A 53 0.70 -5.68 11.68
N ASN A 54 0.11 -6.87 11.83
CA ASN A 54 0.22 -7.89 10.79
C ASN A 54 -0.69 -7.53 9.61
N THR A 55 -0.09 -7.14 8.50
CA THR A 55 -0.78 -6.70 7.28
C THR A 55 -0.94 -7.78 6.23
N SER A 56 -0.55 -9.03 6.53
CA SER A 56 -0.51 -10.14 5.56
C SER A 56 -1.87 -10.36 4.88
N ASP A 57 -2.95 -10.39 5.66
CA ASP A 57 -4.30 -10.61 5.15
C ASP A 57 -4.77 -9.48 4.22
N ALA A 58 -4.41 -8.24 4.52
CA ALA A 58 -4.74 -7.09 3.68
C ALA A 58 -4.00 -7.15 2.34
N VAL A 59 -2.72 -7.53 2.34
CA VAL A 59 -1.91 -7.71 1.13
C VAL A 59 -2.47 -8.83 0.24
N VAL A 60 -2.89 -9.95 0.85
CA VAL A 60 -3.50 -11.06 0.11
C VAL A 60 -4.84 -10.64 -0.52
N LYS A 61 -5.72 -9.99 0.25
CA LYS A 61 -7.05 -9.56 -0.22
C LYS A 61 -7.00 -8.47 -1.30
N SER A 62 -5.95 -7.65 -1.31
CA SER A 62 -5.76 -6.59 -2.31
C SER A 62 -5.14 -7.09 -3.61
N GLY A 63 -4.83 -8.39 -3.73
CA GLY A 63 -4.29 -8.99 -4.96
C GLY A 63 -2.79 -8.76 -5.19
N PHE A 64 -2.07 -8.31 -4.15
CA PHE A 64 -0.62 -8.09 -4.21
C PHE A 64 0.19 -9.29 -3.68
N ASP A 65 -0.45 -10.39 -3.31
CA ASP A 65 0.26 -11.63 -2.94
C ASP A 65 0.79 -12.36 -4.18
N ILE A 66 2.11 -12.57 -4.20
CA ILE A 66 2.81 -13.16 -5.34
C ILE A 66 2.35 -14.57 -5.68
N LYS A 67 1.94 -15.38 -4.69
CA LYS A 67 1.49 -16.76 -4.96
C LYS A 67 0.17 -16.73 -5.71
N ASN A 68 -0.77 -15.89 -5.27
CA ASN A 68 -2.05 -15.70 -5.94
C ASN A 68 -1.85 -15.10 -7.33
N THR A 69 -1.10 -14.01 -7.46
CA THR A 69 -0.87 -13.35 -8.77
C THR A 69 -0.18 -14.27 -9.76
N ALA A 70 0.80 -15.07 -9.33
CA ALA A 70 1.45 -16.05 -10.19
C ALA A 70 0.46 -17.13 -10.67
N LYS A 71 -0.43 -17.59 -9.79
CA LYS A 71 -1.45 -18.60 -10.14
C LYS A 71 -2.47 -18.06 -11.12
N GLU A 72 -2.96 -16.83 -10.91
CA GLU A 72 -3.88 -16.17 -11.83
C GLU A 72 -3.29 -16.02 -13.24
N LEU A 73 -2.01 -15.61 -13.30
CA LEU A 73 -1.30 -15.46 -14.56
C LEU A 73 -1.06 -16.80 -15.27
N GLU A 74 -0.69 -17.85 -14.53
CA GLU A 74 -0.58 -19.22 -15.05
C GLU A 74 -1.90 -19.67 -15.69
N GLU A 75 -3.02 -19.52 -14.98
CA GLU A 75 -4.34 -19.91 -15.47
C GLU A 75 -4.78 -19.09 -16.69
N PHE A 76 -4.50 -17.78 -16.69
CA PHE A 76 -4.78 -16.91 -17.82
C PHE A 76 -4.08 -17.39 -19.10
N TYR A 77 -2.78 -17.68 -19.03
CA TYR A 77 -2.04 -18.18 -20.18
C TYR A 77 -2.49 -19.57 -20.64
N LEU A 78 -2.84 -20.47 -19.71
CA LEU A 78 -3.38 -21.79 -20.06
C LEU A 78 -4.76 -21.71 -20.72
N LYS A 79 -5.58 -20.71 -20.38
CA LYS A 79 -6.90 -20.48 -21.01
C LYS A 79 -6.77 -19.97 -22.43
N ILE A 80 -5.83 -19.07 -22.71
CA ILE A 80 -5.66 -18.44 -24.04
C ILE A 80 -4.94 -19.36 -25.03
N ARG A 81 -4.22 -20.39 -24.55
CA ARG A 81 -3.59 -21.42 -25.41
C ARG A 81 -4.59 -22.44 -26.00
N LYS A 82 -5.90 -22.27 -25.77
CA LYS A 82 -6.96 -23.09 -26.37
C LYS A 82 -7.54 -22.39 -27.59
#